data_AF-A0A3D0SM75-F1
#
_entry.id   AF-A0A3D0SM75-F1
#
_cell.length_a   1.000
_cell.length_b   1.000
_cell.length_c   1.000
_cell.angle_alpha   90.00
_cell.angle_beta   90.00
_cell.angle_gamma   90.00
#
_symmetry.space_group_name_H-M   'P 1'
#
loop_
_entity.id
_entity.type
_entity.pdbx_description
1 polymer ?
#
loop_
_entity_poly.entity_id
_entity_poly.type
_entity_poly.pdbx_seq_one_letter_code
_entity_poly.pdbx_strand_id
1 'polypeptide(L)'
;MKTVQNFNPKVRAWVVISWASTNLSVAEARALLGGFEHLHLANAVIGDRIAYRKAAREGLSVEEQKPVDPKALDEMQALFQEVFQDE
;
A
#
# COMPACT_ATOMS: atom_id res chain seq x y z
N MET A 1 -6.02 -25.43 -3.31
CA MET A 1 -5.96 -24.38 -2.27
C MET A 1 -7.36 -23.76 -2.19
N LYS A 2 -7.98 -23.64 -1.01
CA LYS A 2 -9.31 -23.03 -0.89
C LYS A 2 -9.15 -21.51 -0.86
N THR A 3 -9.57 -20.82 -1.91
CA THR A 3 -9.53 -19.35 -1.98
C THR A 3 -10.74 -18.77 -1.26
N VAL A 4 -10.58 -17.66 -0.54
CA VAL A 4 -11.68 -16.95 0.17
C VAL A 4 -12.81 -16.55 -0.81
N GLN A 5 -12.48 -16.31 -2.07
CA GLN A 5 -13.43 -16.03 -3.16
C GLN A 5 -14.46 -17.15 -3.37
N ASN A 6 -14.12 -18.41 -3.07
CA ASN A 6 -15.06 -19.53 -3.17
C ASN A 6 -16.16 -19.48 -2.10
N PHE A 7 -15.93 -18.77 -0.99
CA PHE A 7 -16.91 -18.56 0.07
C PHE A 7 -17.64 -17.23 -0.09
N ASN A 8 -16.94 -16.19 -0.54
CA ASN A 8 -17.53 -14.89 -0.83
C ASN A 8 -16.89 -14.30 -2.09
N PRO A 9 -17.56 -14.37 -3.25
CA PRO A 9 -17.04 -13.85 -4.52
C PRO A 9 -16.79 -12.33 -4.51
N LYS A 10 -17.36 -11.60 -3.55
CA LYS A 10 -17.19 -10.13 -3.44
C LYS A 10 -15.90 -9.73 -2.72
N VAL A 11 -15.17 -10.67 -2.13
CA VAL A 11 -13.91 -10.37 -1.44
C VAL A 11 -12.81 -10.12 -2.46
N ARG A 12 -12.26 -8.90 -2.43
CA ARG A 12 -11.07 -8.49 -3.18
C ARG A 12 -9.87 -8.51 -2.24
N ALA A 13 -8.85 -9.30 -2.56
CA ALA A 13 -7.61 -9.35 -1.79
C ALA A 13 -6.56 -8.44 -2.43
N TRP A 14 -6.09 -7.46 -1.65
CA TRP A 14 -5.07 -6.51 -2.08
C TRP A 14 -3.74 -6.79 -1.41
N VAL A 15 -2.66 -6.59 -2.16
CA VAL A 15 -1.28 -6.66 -1.66
C VAL A 15 -0.66 -5.29 -1.84
N VAL A 16 -0.09 -4.75 -0.78
CA VAL A 16 0.60 -3.45 -0.79
C VAL A 16 2.06 -3.70 -0.44
N ILE A 17 2.98 -3.14 -1.23
CA ILE A 17 4.40 -3.14 -0.89
C ILE A 17 4.64 -2.02 0.11
N SER A 18 4.96 -2.38 1.34
CA SER A 18 5.31 -1.46 2.42
C SER A 18 6.79 -1.51 2.76
N TRP A 19 7.31 -0.46 3.41
CA TRP A 19 8.72 -0.37 3.82
C TRP A 19 9.69 -0.53 2.64
N ALA A 20 9.27 -0.10 1.46
CA ALA A 20 10.17 -0.07 0.32
C ALA A 20 11.31 0.91 0.63
N SER A 21 12.54 0.41 0.59
CA SER A 21 13.71 1.29 0.60
C SER A 21 13.56 2.24 -0.58
N THR A 22 13.67 3.54 -0.33
CA THR A 22 13.45 4.59 -1.35
C THR A 22 14.39 4.48 -2.55
N ASN A 23 15.45 3.68 -2.44
CA ASN A 23 16.49 3.49 -3.45
C ASN A 23 16.47 2.10 -4.11
N LEU A 24 15.67 1.13 -3.62
CA LEU A 24 15.63 -0.22 -4.21
C LEU A 24 14.47 -0.36 -5.19
N SER A 25 14.74 -1.08 -6.28
CA SER A 25 13.74 -1.48 -7.25
C SER A 25 12.72 -2.44 -6.62
N VAL A 26 11.45 -2.10 -6.70
CA VAL A 26 10.33 -2.98 -6.33
C VAL A 26 10.04 -4.07 -7.38
N ALA A 27 10.82 -4.13 -8.46
CA ALA A 27 10.57 -5.03 -9.59
C ALA A 27 10.59 -6.52 -9.20
N GLU A 28 11.50 -6.93 -8.32
CA GLU A 28 11.58 -8.34 -7.87
C GLU A 28 10.36 -8.73 -7.03
N ALA A 29 9.92 -7.86 -6.13
CA ALA A 29 8.71 -8.08 -5.34
C ALA A 29 7.46 -8.17 -6.23
N ARG A 30 7.37 -7.31 -7.25
CA ARG A 30 6.29 -7.37 -8.26
C ARG A 30 6.35 -8.68 -9.07
N ALA A 31 7.54 -9.12 -9.46
CA ALA A 31 7.72 -10.36 -10.23
C ALA A 31 7.31 -11.61 -9.42
N LEU A 32 7.63 -11.67 -8.12
CA LEU A 32 7.20 -12.77 -7.25
C LEU A 32 5.68 -12.84 -7.10
N LEU A 33 5.00 -11.69 -7.11
CA LEU A 33 3.56 -11.60 -6.94
C LEU A 33 2.78 -11.88 -8.23
N GLY A 34 3.42 -11.81 -9.40
CA GLY A 34 2.78 -12.11 -10.69
C GLY A 34 2.27 -13.54 -10.84
N GLY A 35 2.69 -14.47 -9.98
CA GLY A 35 2.23 -15.86 -9.97
C GLY A 35 0.89 -16.11 -9.24
N PHE A 36 0.27 -15.08 -8.65
CA PHE A 36 -0.94 -15.23 -7.83
C PHE A 36 -2.17 -14.59 -8.50
N GLU A 37 -3.02 -15.41 -9.12
CA GLU A 37 -4.21 -14.94 -9.87
C GLU A 37 -5.27 -14.24 -8.98
N HIS A 38 -5.31 -14.55 -7.69
CA HIS A 38 -6.33 -14.03 -6.76
C HIS A 38 -5.85 -12.84 -5.92
N LEU A 39 -4.62 -12.35 -6.13
CA LEU A 39 -4.05 -11.24 -5.40
C LEU A 39 -3.93 -10.02 -6.32
N HIS A 40 -4.58 -8.93 -5.94
CA HIS A 40 -4.46 -7.65 -6.64
C HIS A 40 -3.30 -6.88 -6.03
N LEU A 41 -2.19 -6.77 -6.77
CA LEU A 41 -1.06 -5.96 -6.34
C LEU A 41 -1.36 -4.48 -6.58
N ALA A 42 -1.35 -3.70 -5.51
CA ALA A 42 -1.44 -2.25 -5.60
C ALA A 42 -0.26 -1.68 -6.40
N ASN A 43 -0.53 -0.66 -7.20
CA ASN A 43 0.50 0.16 -7.82
C ASN A 43 1.16 1.08 -6.79
N ALA A 44 0.41 1.55 -5.81
CA ALA A 44 0.90 2.30 -4.67
C ALA A 44 1.97 1.50 -3.89
N VAL A 45 3.08 2.18 -3.59
CA VAL A 45 4.20 1.64 -2.80
C VAL A 45 4.40 2.57 -1.62
N ILE A 46 4.38 2.03 -0.42
CA ILE A 46 4.61 2.79 0.81
C ILE A 46 6.09 2.69 1.18
N GLY A 47 6.81 3.80 1.07
CA GLY A 47 8.25 3.85 1.36
C GLY A 47 8.58 3.89 2.85
N ASP A 48 9.81 3.52 3.22
CA ASP A 48 10.33 3.84 4.56
C ASP A 48 10.62 5.34 4.66
N ARG A 49 9.61 6.09 5.12
CA ARG A 49 9.70 7.53 5.36
C ARG A 49 9.69 7.83 6.85
N ILE A 50 10.52 8.78 7.26
CA ILE A 50 10.55 9.28 8.64
C ILE A 50 9.18 9.88 9.05
N ALA A 51 8.42 10.42 8.09
CA ALA A 51 7.08 10.98 8.30
C ALA A 51 6.13 9.98 8.97
N TYR A 52 6.03 8.74 8.46
CA TYR A 52 5.19 7.70 9.06
C TYR A 52 5.57 7.40 10.52
N ARG A 53 6.86 7.37 10.84
CA ARG A 53 7.34 7.15 12.23
C ARG A 53 7.03 8.32 13.15
N LYS A 54 7.19 9.55 12.67
CA LYS A 54 6.86 10.76 13.45
C LYS A 54 5.37 10.86 13.72
N ALA A 55 4.55 10.67 12.69
CA ALA A 55 3.10 10.65 12.80
C ALA A 55 2.62 9.60 13.81
N ALA A 56 3.10 8.34 13.68
CA ALA A 56 2.77 7.27 14.62
C ALA A 56 3.15 7.58 16.08
N ARG A 57 4.32 8.22 16.30
CA ARG A 57 4.77 8.64 17.64
C ARG A 57 3.84 9.68 18.27
N GLU A 58 3.25 10.55 17.46
CA GLU A 58 2.38 11.64 17.88
C GLU A 58 0.89 11.23 17.91
N GLY A 59 0.58 9.97 17.58
CA GLY A 59 -0.80 9.47 17.49
C GLY A 59 -1.57 10.08 16.31
N LEU A 60 -0.86 10.56 15.30
CA LEU A 60 -1.38 11.22 14.12
C LEU A 60 -1.26 10.30 12.90
N SER A 61 -2.14 10.51 11.92
CA SER A 61 -1.92 10.06 10.56
C SER A 61 -0.84 10.91 9.87
N VAL A 62 -0.30 10.41 8.75
CA VAL A 62 0.75 11.14 8.02
C VAL A 62 0.26 12.44 7.39
N GLU A 63 -1.04 12.55 7.09
CA GLU A 63 -1.67 13.77 6.56
C GLU A 63 -1.86 14.86 7.63
N GLU A 64 -2.00 14.46 8.90
CA GLU A 64 -2.15 15.38 10.04
C GLU A 64 -0.81 15.90 10.56
N GLN A 65 0.29 15.23 10.21
CA GLN A 65 1.63 15.55 10.66
C GLN A 65 2.11 16.91 10.11
N LYS A 66 2.73 17.75 10.96
CA LYS A 66 3.30 19.03 10.56
C LYS A 66 4.83 19.08 10.78
N PRO A 67 5.62 19.56 9.79
CA PRO A 67 5.21 19.86 8.42
C PRO A 67 4.84 18.59 7.64
N VAL A 68 3.95 18.74 6.65
CA VAL A 68 3.49 17.64 5.79
C VAL A 68 4.65 17.12 4.95
N ASP A 69 4.80 15.80 4.86
CA ASP A 69 5.66 15.16 3.87
C ASP A 69 4.84 14.89 2.61
N PRO A 70 5.07 15.64 1.51
CA PRO A 70 4.23 15.54 0.31
C PRO A 70 4.30 14.15 -0.32
N LYS A 71 5.45 13.47 -0.23
CA LYS A 71 5.59 12.14 -0.83
C LYS A 71 4.85 11.08 -0.03
N ALA A 72 4.86 11.18 1.31
CA ALA A 72 4.10 10.26 2.14
C ALA A 72 2.58 10.48 1.97
N LEU A 73 2.16 11.74 1.78
CA LEU A 73 0.78 12.08 1.45
C LEU A 73 0.37 11.48 0.10
N ASP A 74 1.17 11.69 -0.95
CA ASP A 74 0.91 11.17 -2.30
C ASP A 74 0.79 9.63 -2.31
N GLU A 75 1.64 8.94 -1.56
CA GLU A 75 1.62 7.48 -1.41
C GLU A 75 0.31 6.98 -0.78
N MET A 76 -0.11 7.60 0.33
CA MET A 76 -1.35 7.23 1.01
C MET A 76 -2.59 7.57 0.17
N GLN A 77 -2.57 8.70 -0.53
CA GLN A 77 -3.65 9.09 -1.42
C GLN A 77 -3.74 8.14 -2.62
N ALA A 78 -2.62 7.74 -3.22
CA ALA A 78 -2.60 6.75 -4.30
C ALA A 78 -3.18 5.41 -3.84
N LEU A 79 -2.79 4.92 -2.65
CA LEU A 79 -3.34 3.69 -2.10
C LEU A 79 -4.86 3.80 -1.86
N PHE A 80 -5.32 4.92 -1.29
CA PHE A 80 -6.74 5.13 -1.04
C PHE A 80 -7.54 5.14 -2.35
N GLN A 81 -7.07 5.86 -3.37
CA GLN A 81 -7.73 5.87 -4.67
C GLN A 81 -7.77 4.46 -5.29
N GLU A 82 -6.68 3.71 -5.27
CA GLU A 82 -6.68 2.36 -5.86
C GLU A 82 -7.67 1.38 -5.20
N VAL A 83 -7.88 1.50 -3.89
CA VAL A 83 -8.77 0.57 -3.15
C VAL A 83 -10.24 0.98 -3.24
N PHE A 84 -10.53 2.30 -3.27
CA PHE A 84 -11.88 2.83 -3.09
C PHE A 84 -12.46 3.55 -4.32
N GLN A 85 -11.68 3.82 -5.37
CA GLN A 85 -12.17 4.54 -6.55
C GLN A 85 -13.03 3.67 -7.50
N ASP A 86 -13.07 2.35 -7.29
CA ASP A 86 -13.94 1.39 -7.99
C ASP A 86 -15.30 1.15 -7.27
N GLU A 87 -15.82 2.12 -6.52
CA GLU A 87 -17.15 2.10 -5.88
C GLU A 87 -18.08 3.15 -6.52
#